data_AF-A0ABD5AGF7-F1
#
_entry.id   AF-A0ABD5AGF7-F1
#
_cell.length_a   1.000
_cell.length_b   1.000
_cell.length_c   1.000
_cell.angle_alpha   90.00
_cell.angle_beta   90.00
_cell.angle_gamma   90.00
#
_symmetry.space_group_name_H-M   'P 1'
#
loop_
_entity.id
_entity.type
_entity.pdbx_description
1 polymer ?
#
loop_
_entity_poly.entity_id
_entity_poly.type
_entity_poly.pdbx_seq_one_letter_code
_entity_poly.pdbx_strand_id
1 'polypeptide(L)' 'MLYSLIETAKANDCQPYEYLEYVLREIPKLKSGDDHGHLLPWNMPKTD' A
#
# COMPACT_ATOMS: atom_id res chain seq x y z
N MET A 1 -7.60 9.56 -7.52
CA MET A 1 -6.74 8.40 -7.23
C MET A 1 -6.34 8.30 -5.76
N LEU A 2 -5.76 9.33 -5.13
CA LEU A 2 -5.35 9.25 -3.73
C LEU A 2 -6.52 8.95 -2.77
N TYR A 3 -7.68 9.57 -3.00
CA TYR A 3 -8.90 9.30 -2.23
C TYR A 3 -9.29 7.81 -2.27
N SER A 4 -9.22 7.17 -3.43
CA SER A 4 -9.54 5.75 -3.58
C SER A 4 -8.58 4.86 -2.78
N LEU A 5 -7.27 5.16 -2.77
CA LEU A 5 -6.29 4.42 -1.96
C LEU A 5 -6.56 4.57 -0.46
N ILE A 6 -6.94 5.77 -0.02
CA ILE A 6 -7.29 6.04 1.37
C ILE A 6 -8.54 5.25 1.78
N GLU A 7 -9.58 5.26 0.97
CA GLU A 7 -10.81 4.51 1.25
C GLU A 7 -10.58 2.99 1.22
N THR A 8 -9.74 2.48 0.30
CA THR A 8 -9.35 1.07 0.30
C THR A 8 -8.57 0.70 1.56
N ALA A 9 -7.65 1.54 2.03
CA ALA A 9 -6.92 1.30 3.28
C ALA A 9 -7.89 1.22 4.47
N LYS A 10 -8.80 2.20 4.60
CA LYS A 10 -9.82 2.21 5.65
C LYS A 10 -10.73 0.98 5.61
N ALA A 11 -11.17 0.57 4.42
CA ALA A 11 -12.03 -0.60 4.23
C ALA A 11 -11.36 -1.93 4.59
N ASN A 12 -10.02 -1.94 4.72
CA ASN A 12 -9.23 -3.12 5.10
C ASN A 12 -8.61 -2.97 6.50
N ASP A 13 -9.13 -2.06 7.34
CA ASP A 13 -8.62 -1.78 8.69
C ASP A 13 -7.13 -1.38 8.74
N CYS A 14 -6.59 -0.88 7.63
CA CYS A 14 -5.23 -0.38 7.53
C CYS A 14 -5.19 1.12 7.83
N GLN A 15 -4.17 1.57 8.57
CA GLN A 15 -3.93 2.99 8.78
C GLN A 15 -3.58 3.67 7.43
N PRO A 16 -4.39 4.64 6.95
CA PRO A 16 -4.20 5.17 5.59
C PRO A 16 -2.86 5.86 5.39
N TYR A 17 -2.34 6.51 6.43
CA TYR A 17 -1.06 7.20 6.37
C TYR A 17 0.10 6.23 6.17
N GLU A 18 0.19 5.19 7.02
CA GLU A 18 1.23 4.15 6.92
C GLU A 18 1.15 3.41 5.59
N TYR A 19 -0.05 3.09 5.14
CA TYR A 19 -0.27 2.45 3.84
C TYR A 19 0.23 3.32 2.68
N LEU A 20 -0.10 4.61 2.68
CA LEU A 20 0.36 5.53 1.64
C LEU A 20 1.88 5.71 1.66
N GLU A 21 2.48 5.85 2.86
CA GLU A 21 3.93 5.94 3.00
C GLU A 21 4.61 4.68 2.43
N TYR A 22 4.12 3.49 2.80
CA TYR A 22 4.62 2.21 2.30
C TYR A 22 4.53 2.12 0.78
N VAL A 23 3.35 2.38 0.20
CA VAL A 23 3.13 2.30 -1.25
C VAL A 23 4.05 3.26 -1.99
N LEU A 24 4.16 4.52 -1.54
CA LEU A 24 5.03 5.50 -2.18
C LEU A 24 6.53 5.16 -2.06
N ARG A 25 6.93 4.46 -1.00
CA ARG A 25 8.31 3.98 -0.81
C ARG A 25 8.64 2.76 -1.66
N GLU A 26 7.70 1.84 -1.85
CA GLU A 26 7.92 0.59 -2.56
C GLU A 26 7.69 0.72 -4.08
N ILE A 27 6.77 1.58 -4.54
CA ILE A 27 6.49 1.80 -5.98
C ILE A 27 7.77 2.05 -6.80
N PRO A 28 8.71 2.94 -6.39
CA PRO A 28 9.92 3.20 -7.16
C PRO A 28 10.87 2.01 -7.27
N LYS A 29 10.71 0.99 -6.42
CA LYS A 29 11.55 -0.22 -6.43
C LYS A 29 11.05 -1.27 -7.42
N LEU A 30 9.77 -1.19 -7.81
CA LEU A 30 9.16 -2.11 -8.76
C LEU A 30 9.70 -1.90 -10.17
N LYS A 31 10.01 -3.01 -10.82
CA LYS A 31 10.31 -3.09 -12.25
C LYS A 31 9.11 -3.67 -13.00
N SER A 32 9.09 -3.47 -14.30
CA SER A 32 8.07 -4.06 -15.17
C SER A 32 8.08 -5.59 -15.04
N GLY A 33 6.94 -6.15 -14.64
CA GLY A 33 6.78 -7.61 -14.43
C GLY A 33 6.93 -8.05 -12.98
N ASP A 34 7.28 -7.16 -12.04
CA ASP A 34 7.33 -7.48 -10.63
C ASP A 34 5.92 -7.69 -10.04
N ASP A 35 5.83 -8.64 -9.11
CA ASP A 35 4.62 -8.86 -8.33
C ASP A 35 4.38 -7.65 -7.41
N HIS A 36 3.25 -6.99 -7.62
CA HIS A 36 2.79 -5.84 -6.84
C HIS A 36 1.73 -6.22 -5.79
N GLY A 37 1.47 -7.52 -5.59
CA GLY A 37 0.52 -8.02 -4.60
C GLY A 37 0.86 -7.57 -3.17
N HIS A 38 2.14 -7.33 -2.87
CA HIS A 38 2.57 -6.79 -1.58
C HIS A 38 2.14 -5.32 -1.35
N LEU A 39 1.82 -4.57 -2.40
CA LEU A 39 1.28 -3.20 -2.29
C LEU A 39 -0.20 -3.17 -1.90
N LEU A 40 -0.86 -4.32 -1.79
CA LEU A 40 -2.24 -4.38 -1.33
C LEU A 40 -2.30 -4.11 0.18
N PRO A 41 -3.32 -3.39 0.66
CA PRO A 41 -3.36 -2.93 2.05
C PRO A 41 -3.25 -4.07 3.07
N TRP A 42 -3.88 -5.21 2.80
CA TRP A 42 -3.83 -6.40 3.65
C TRP A 42 -2.52 -7.20 3.60
N ASN A 43 -1.67 -6.95 2.61
CA ASN A 43 -0.36 -7.61 2.47
C ASN A 43 0.80 -6.72 2.96
N MET A 44 0.50 -5.48 3.38
CA MET A 44 1.50 -4.59 3.94
C MET A 44 2.08 -5.21 5.23
N PRO A 45 3.41 -5.28 5.37
CA PRO A 45 4.01 -5.72 6.62
C PRO A 45 3.61 -4.75 7.74
N LYS A 46 3.07 -5.28 8.82
CA LYS A 46 2.79 -4.50 10.03
C LYS A 46 4.13 -4.09 10.63
N THR A 47 4.35 -2.80 10.76
CA THR A 47 5.48 -2.30 11.55
C THR A 47 5.11 -2.54 13.01
N ASP A 48 5.80 -3.48 13.67
CA ASP A 48 5.68 -3.72 15.12
C ASP A 48 6.10 -2.50 15.95
#